data_AF-A0A480VWK0-F1
#
_entry.id   AF-A0A480VWK0-F1
#
_cell.length_a   1.000
_cell.length_b   1.000
_cell.length_c   1.000
_cell.angle_alpha   90.00
_cell.angle_beta   90.00
_cell.angle_gamma   90.00
#
_symmetry.space_group_name_H-M   'P 1'
#
loop_
_entity.id
_entity.type
_entity.pdbx_description
1 polymer ?
#
loop_
_entity_poly.entity_id
_entity_poly.type
_entity_poly.pdbx_seq_one_letter_code
_entity_poly.pdbx_strand_id
1 'polypeptide(L)'
;MAEGAPSAAPSPRGRADGEDAELPEEQMAETAREDQEQFECQELLECQVQLGAPPEEEDAGLVAEAEAVAAGWMLDFLCLSLCRAFRDGRSGDFHRTRDSAEALIHGLPSLTAYQLRTVYICQFLTRIAAGKTLDAQFESDERITPLESALMIWASIEKEHDKLHEEIQNLIKIQAIAVCMENGNFKEAEEVFERIFGDPDSHMPFKRKLLIIISQKDTFHPFFQHFSYNHMMEKIKSYVNCVLNEKSSTFLMKAATKVVESKRARTTSQDKTNSNDTELETEANLDIGQRFVSSLIYFMSHECNIYVK
;
A
#
# COMPACT_ATOMS: atom_id res chain seq x y z
N MET A 1 -40.31 -20.66 -32.50
CA MET A 1 -41.69 -20.17 -32.32
C MET A 1 -42.39 -21.12 -31.36
N ALA A 2 -43.23 -20.59 -30.45
CA ALA A 2 -44.22 -21.27 -29.57
C ALA A 2 -43.78 -22.59 -28.88
N GLU A 3 -43.49 -22.61 -27.57
CA GLU A 3 -44.46 -22.62 -26.43
C GLU A 3 -45.17 -23.98 -26.21
N GLY A 4 -45.35 -24.36 -24.94
CA GLY A 4 -46.32 -25.42 -24.55
C GLY A 4 -45.84 -26.47 -23.53
N ALA A 5 -45.69 -26.09 -22.26
CA ALA A 5 -45.98 -26.99 -21.13
C ALA A 5 -47.52 -26.99 -20.86
N PRO A 6 -48.17 -27.83 -20.01
CA PRO A 6 -47.69 -28.26 -18.68
C PRO A 6 -48.14 -29.64 -18.10
N SER A 7 -47.53 -29.98 -16.95
CA SER A 7 -48.07 -30.61 -15.72
C SER A 7 -49.21 -31.66 -15.73
N ALA A 8 -48.96 -32.85 -15.16
CA ALA A 8 -49.57 -33.32 -13.88
C ALA A 8 -49.27 -34.82 -13.58
N ALA A 9 -49.06 -35.19 -12.30
CA ALA A 9 -48.94 -36.59 -11.81
C ALA A 9 -50.33 -37.14 -11.36
N PRO A 10 -50.55 -38.47 -11.13
CA PRO A 10 -50.13 -39.11 -9.86
C PRO A 10 -50.00 -40.68 -9.78
N SER A 11 -49.10 -41.19 -8.91
CA SER A 11 -49.24 -42.38 -8.01
C SER A 11 -49.68 -43.78 -8.58
N PRO A 12 -50.02 -44.82 -7.76
CA PRO A 12 -49.23 -45.56 -6.74
C PRO A 12 -49.08 -47.08 -7.04
N ARG A 13 -48.18 -47.78 -6.32
CA ARG A 13 -48.14 -49.26 -6.07
C ARG A 13 -47.03 -49.56 -5.03
N GLY A 14 -47.14 -50.45 -4.02
CA GLY A 14 -48.31 -51.16 -3.48
C GLY A 14 -47.99 -52.58 -2.98
N ARG A 15 -48.00 -52.81 -1.64
CA ARG A 15 -47.91 -54.11 -0.92
C ARG A 15 -46.55 -54.84 -1.07
N ALA A 16 -46.16 -55.87 -0.30
CA ALA A 16 -46.83 -56.72 0.69
C ALA A 16 -45.80 -57.29 1.72
N ASP A 17 -46.11 -58.01 2.82
CA ASP A 17 -47.15 -57.98 3.88
C ASP A 17 -46.74 -59.08 4.94
N GLY A 18 -46.91 -58.90 6.27
CA GLY A 18 -46.73 -59.94 7.33
C GLY A 18 -45.75 -59.60 8.50
N GLU A 19 -45.92 -60.05 9.75
CA GLU A 19 -46.99 -60.68 10.54
C GLU A 19 -46.50 -60.75 12.02
N ASP A 20 -47.42 -60.86 12.98
CA ASP A 20 -47.27 -60.81 14.46
C ASP A 20 -46.20 -61.75 15.10
N ALA A 21 -45.78 -61.68 16.38
CA ALA A 21 -46.42 -61.15 17.60
C ALA A 21 -45.44 -60.90 18.81
N GLU A 22 -46.01 -60.42 19.92
CA GLU A 22 -45.54 -60.40 21.33
C GLU A 22 -44.69 -59.21 21.88
N LEU A 23 -45.28 -58.54 22.89
CA LEU A 23 -44.73 -57.56 23.86
C LEU A 23 -44.33 -58.29 25.17
N PRO A 24 -43.73 -57.67 26.22
CA PRO A 24 -43.41 -56.25 26.47
C PRO A 24 -41.87 -56.05 26.70
N GLU A 25 -41.30 -54.87 27.01
CA GLU A 25 -41.45 -54.05 28.23
C GLU A 25 -41.16 -52.56 27.96
N GLU A 26 -41.94 -51.71 28.63
CA GLU A 26 -41.78 -50.26 28.71
C GLU A 26 -40.98 -49.90 29.98
N GLN A 27 -40.46 -48.67 30.07
CA GLN A 27 -39.62 -48.12 31.15
C GLN A 27 -38.13 -48.51 31.14
N MET A 28 -37.27 -47.55 30.76
CA MET A 28 -35.91 -47.25 31.29
C MET A 28 -35.16 -46.18 30.45
N ALA A 29 -35.86 -45.19 29.85
CA ALA A 29 -35.24 -44.22 28.94
C ALA A 29 -35.75 -42.75 29.00
N GLU A 30 -36.60 -42.38 29.97
CA GLU A 30 -37.09 -40.99 30.11
C GLU A 30 -36.36 -40.19 31.21
N THR A 31 -35.95 -40.81 32.31
CA THR A 31 -35.26 -40.12 33.43
C THR A 31 -33.84 -39.64 33.15
N ALA A 32 -33.29 -39.88 31.96
CA ALA A 32 -31.95 -39.40 31.56
C ALA A 32 -31.98 -38.15 30.65
N ARG A 33 -33.16 -37.65 30.26
CA ARG A 33 -33.30 -36.42 29.44
C ARG A 33 -33.62 -35.18 30.26
N GLU A 34 -34.44 -35.31 31.31
CA GLU A 34 -34.86 -34.16 32.13
C GLU A 34 -33.69 -33.55 32.94
N ASP A 35 -32.75 -34.38 33.42
CA ASP A 35 -31.54 -33.91 34.13
C ASP A 35 -30.55 -33.17 33.20
N GLN A 36 -30.54 -33.51 31.91
CA GLN A 36 -29.69 -32.85 30.90
C GLN A 36 -30.23 -31.44 30.56
N GLU A 37 -31.55 -31.31 30.38
CA GLU A 37 -32.21 -30.03 30.09
C GLU A 37 -32.18 -29.06 31.29
N GLN A 38 -32.23 -29.56 32.54
CA GLN A 38 -32.03 -28.71 33.72
C GLN A 38 -30.60 -28.15 33.82
N PHE A 39 -29.58 -28.91 33.43
CA PHE A 39 -28.19 -28.44 33.46
C PHE A 39 -27.95 -27.34 32.43
N GLU A 40 -28.44 -27.52 31.20
CA GLU A 40 -28.31 -26.52 30.13
C GLU A 40 -29.06 -25.21 30.46
N CYS A 41 -30.22 -25.29 31.10
CA CYS A 41 -30.95 -24.10 31.57
C CYS A 41 -30.29 -23.37 32.74
N GLN A 42 -29.57 -24.07 33.63
CA GLN A 42 -28.83 -23.45 34.73
C GLN A 42 -27.58 -22.73 34.22
N GLU A 43 -26.82 -23.34 33.30
CA GLU A 43 -25.59 -22.77 32.72
C GLU A 43 -25.89 -21.54 31.83
N LEU A 44 -26.98 -21.58 31.06
CA LEU A 44 -27.49 -20.42 30.31
C LEU A 44 -27.91 -19.25 31.21
N LEU A 45 -28.32 -19.53 32.46
CA LEU A 45 -28.71 -18.49 33.42
C LEU A 45 -27.49 -17.89 34.12
N GLU A 46 -26.49 -18.69 34.49
CA GLU A 46 -25.23 -18.18 35.06
C GLU A 46 -24.45 -17.32 34.05
N CYS A 47 -24.52 -17.65 32.75
CA CYS A 47 -23.93 -16.83 31.69
C CYS A 47 -24.64 -15.46 31.49
N GLN A 48 -25.90 -15.30 31.93
CA GLN A 48 -26.61 -14.01 31.88
C GLN A 48 -26.36 -13.10 33.09
N VAL A 49 -25.88 -13.62 34.22
CA VAL A 49 -25.71 -12.83 35.46
C VAL A 49 -24.45 -11.94 35.44
N GLN A 50 -23.59 -12.07 34.41
CA GLN A 50 -22.47 -11.13 34.16
C GLN A 50 -22.74 -10.07 33.10
N LEU A 51 -24.00 -9.90 32.65
CA LEU A 51 -24.48 -8.68 31.98
C LEU A 51 -24.70 -7.54 32.99
N GLY A 52 -23.68 -7.29 33.82
CA GLY A 52 -23.63 -6.32 34.92
C GLY A 52 -22.67 -5.16 34.70
N ALA A 53 -22.13 -5.03 33.48
CA ALA A 53 -21.60 -3.79 32.95
C ALA A 53 -22.38 -3.49 31.66
N PRO A 54 -22.63 -2.21 31.32
CA PRO A 54 -22.87 -1.87 29.92
C PRO A 54 -21.72 -2.45 29.09
N PRO A 55 -21.91 -2.77 27.80
CA PRO A 55 -20.74 -2.72 26.92
C PRO A 55 -20.09 -1.36 27.14
N GLU A 56 -18.79 -1.33 27.45
CA GLU A 56 -18.06 -0.06 27.36
C GLU A 56 -18.26 0.39 25.91
N GLU A 57 -19.12 1.38 25.70
CA GLU A 57 -19.28 2.00 24.39
C GLU A 57 -17.90 2.54 24.06
N GLU A 58 -17.14 1.82 23.22
CA GLU A 58 -15.84 2.28 22.75
C GLU A 58 -16.07 3.70 22.24
N ASP A 59 -15.43 4.66 22.90
CA ASP A 59 -15.62 6.07 22.57
C ASP A 59 -15.21 6.24 21.10
N ALA A 60 -16.22 6.34 20.23
CA ALA A 60 -16.02 6.36 18.79
C ALA A 60 -15.16 7.55 18.36
N GLY A 61 -15.08 8.60 19.19
CA GLY A 61 -14.11 9.68 19.05
C GLY A 61 -12.67 9.20 19.30
N LEU A 62 -12.41 8.53 20.43
CA LEU A 62 -11.08 7.98 20.74
C LEU A 62 -10.63 6.91 19.74
N VAL A 63 -11.54 6.06 19.25
CA VAL A 63 -11.22 5.07 18.20
C VAL A 63 -10.84 5.77 16.89
N ALA A 64 -11.64 6.74 16.42
CA ALA A 64 -11.33 7.49 15.21
C ALA A 64 -10.04 8.33 15.33
N GLU A 65 -9.75 8.90 16.51
CA GLU A 65 -8.47 9.56 16.78
C GLU A 65 -7.28 8.57 16.72
N ALA A 66 -7.44 7.38 17.30
CA ALA A 66 -6.42 6.32 17.24
C ALA A 66 -6.18 5.83 15.79
N GLU A 67 -7.24 5.66 15.00
CA GLU A 67 -7.14 5.35 13.56
C GLU A 67 -6.39 6.43 12.78
N ALA A 68 -6.71 7.72 13.01
CA ALA A 68 -6.02 8.84 12.38
C ALA A 68 -4.52 8.88 12.74
N VAL A 69 -4.17 8.61 14.00
CA VAL A 69 -2.77 8.50 14.46
C VAL A 69 -2.06 7.31 13.79
N ALA A 70 -2.70 6.14 13.76
CA ALA A 70 -2.16 4.94 13.13
C ALA A 70 -1.95 5.14 11.62
N ALA A 71 -2.90 5.76 10.93
CA ALA A 71 -2.81 6.09 9.52
C ALA A 71 -1.69 7.09 9.22
N GLY A 72 -1.47 8.09 10.11
CA GLY A 72 -0.29 8.96 10.05
C GLY A 72 1.03 8.18 10.14
N TRP A 73 1.15 7.24 11.07
CA TRP A 73 2.35 6.40 11.18
C TRP A 73 2.55 5.47 9.97
N MET A 74 1.47 4.89 9.44
CA MET A 74 1.51 4.05 8.24
C MET A 74 1.97 4.84 7.01
N LEU A 75 1.49 6.08 6.84
CA LEU A 75 1.90 6.96 5.74
C LEU A 75 3.41 7.26 5.79
N ASP A 76 3.94 7.54 6.97
CA ASP A 76 5.38 7.73 7.18
C ASP A 76 6.20 6.48 6.82
N PHE A 77 5.76 5.31 7.28
CA PHE A 77 6.41 4.04 6.99
C PHE A 77 6.39 3.69 5.49
N LEU A 78 5.26 3.93 4.82
CA LEU A 78 5.10 3.69 3.39
C LEU A 78 5.94 4.67 2.56
N CYS A 79 5.93 5.97 2.89
CA CYS A 79 6.82 6.96 2.27
C CYS A 79 8.30 6.58 2.41
N LEU A 80 8.73 6.21 3.62
CA LEU A 80 10.10 5.76 3.89
C LEU A 80 10.46 4.49 3.08
N SER A 81 9.52 3.56 2.93
CA SER A 81 9.70 2.33 2.15
C SER A 81 9.74 2.60 0.64
N LEU A 82 8.91 3.51 0.14
CA LEU A 82 8.85 3.96 -1.25
C LEU A 82 10.17 4.66 -1.64
N CYS A 83 10.65 5.56 -0.78
CA CYS A 83 11.95 6.22 -0.91
C CYS A 83 13.12 5.21 -0.99
N ARG A 84 13.11 4.16 -0.16
CA ARG A 84 14.13 3.09 -0.25
C ARG A 84 14.02 2.33 -1.57
N ALA A 85 12.82 1.86 -1.94
CA ALA A 85 12.61 1.12 -3.18
C ALA A 85 13.02 1.93 -4.42
N PHE A 86 12.70 3.23 -4.45
CA PHE A 86 13.12 4.16 -5.50
C PHE A 86 14.65 4.30 -5.58
N ARG A 87 15.31 4.61 -4.46
CA ARG A 87 16.76 4.79 -4.39
C ARG A 87 17.52 3.52 -4.80
N ASP A 88 17.04 2.37 -4.33
CA ASP A 88 17.64 1.06 -4.55
C ASP A 88 17.30 0.45 -5.93
N GLY A 89 16.44 1.12 -6.75
CA GLY A 89 16.01 0.62 -8.06
C GLY A 89 15.07 -0.60 -8.01
N ARG A 90 14.45 -0.89 -6.87
CA ARG A 90 13.59 -2.06 -6.64
C ARG A 90 12.18 -1.80 -7.16
N SER A 91 12.01 -1.84 -8.48
CA SER A 91 10.75 -1.53 -9.17
C SER A 91 9.54 -2.31 -8.61
N GLY A 92 9.64 -3.61 -8.40
CA GLY A 92 8.53 -4.43 -7.87
C GLY A 92 8.09 -4.03 -6.46
N ASP A 93 9.03 -3.63 -5.60
CA ASP A 93 8.72 -3.11 -4.25
C ASP A 93 8.14 -1.69 -4.33
N PHE A 94 8.64 -0.87 -5.25
CA PHE A 94 8.15 0.49 -5.48
C PHE A 94 6.67 0.51 -5.87
N HIS A 95 6.25 -0.35 -6.82
CA HIS A 95 4.85 -0.44 -7.22
C HIS A 95 3.95 -0.89 -6.06
N ARG A 96 4.28 -2.00 -5.37
CA ARG A 96 3.50 -2.45 -4.20
C ARG A 96 3.38 -1.39 -3.11
N THR A 97 4.47 -0.67 -2.84
CA THR A 97 4.48 0.38 -1.81
C THR A 97 3.69 1.61 -2.25
N ARG A 98 3.74 1.98 -3.55
CA ARG A 98 2.89 3.03 -4.14
C ARG A 98 1.42 2.70 -3.94
N ASP A 99 0.99 1.51 -4.37
CA ASP A 99 -0.41 1.11 -4.34
C ASP A 99 -0.95 1.09 -2.90
N SER A 100 -0.13 0.63 -1.96
CA SER A 100 -0.42 0.67 -0.52
C SER A 100 -0.53 2.10 0.03
N ALA A 101 0.36 3.00 -0.40
CA ALA A 101 0.34 4.41 0.00
C ALA A 101 -0.86 5.15 -0.58
N GLU A 102 -1.19 4.91 -1.84
CA GLU A 102 -2.34 5.49 -2.54
C GLU A 102 -3.66 5.09 -1.86
N ALA A 103 -3.87 3.81 -1.58
CA ALA A 103 -5.04 3.32 -0.85
C ALA A 103 -5.16 3.96 0.55
N LEU A 104 -4.05 4.08 1.28
CA LEU A 104 -4.05 4.75 2.60
C LEU A 104 -4.36 6.25 2.48
N ILE A 105 -3.79 6.95 1.50
CA ILE A 105 -4.01 8.38 1.29
C ILE A 105 -5.47 8.68 0.95
N HIS A 106 -6.12 7.83 0.14
CA HIS A 106 -7.55 7.94 -0.15
C HIS A 106 -8.46 7.66 1.06
N GLY A 107 -8.00 6.87 2.03
CA GLY A 107 -8.72 6.60 3.28
C GLY A 107 -8.60 7.70 4.34
N LEU A 108 -7.70 8.68 4.18
CA LEU A 108 -7.49 9.74 5.17
C LEU A 108 -8.59 10.82 5.09
N PRO A 109 -9.38 11.06 6.16
CA PRO A 109 -10.45 12.06 6.14
C PRO A 109 -9.93 13.50 6.15
N SER A 110 -8.68 13.72 6.59
CA SER A 110 -7.99 15.00 6.54
C SER A 110 -6.48 14.81 6.52
N LEU A 111 -5.74 15.85 6.14
CA LEU A 111 -4.28 15.86 6.12
C LEU A 111 -3.75 17.05 6.90
N THR A 112 -2.87 16.79 7.88
CA THR A 112 -1.97 17.81 8.44
C THR A 112 -0.96 18.28 7.38
N ALA A 113 -0.37 19.46 7.57
CA ALA A 113 0.69 19.96 6.67
C ALA A 113 1.87 18.97 6.52
N TYR A 114 2.22 18.25 7.60
CA TYR A 114 3.26 17.22 7.58
C TYR A 114 2.88 16.00 6.72
N GLN A 115 1.64 15.52 6.86
CA GLN A 115 1.11 14.44 6.03
C GLN A 115 1.01 14.88 4.57
N LEU A 116 0.55 16.11 4.29
CA LEU A 116 0.49 16.67 2.93
C LEU A 116 1.87 16.75 2.26
N ARG A 117 2.91 17.22 2.98
CA ARG A 117 4.31 17.16 2.50
C ARG A 117 4.74 15.72 2.18
N THR A 118 4.30 14.76 3.00
CA THR A 118 4.58 13.32 2.80
C THR A 118 3.86 12.75 1.57
N VAL A 119 2.61 13.17 1.31
CA VAL A 119 1.87 12.87 0.08
C VAL A 119 2.59 13.43 -1.14
N TYR A 120 3.00 14.70 -1.12
CA TYR A 120 3.75 15.31 -2.23
C TYR A 120 5.08 14.60 -2.51
N ILE A 121 5.81 14.15 -1.49
CA ILE A 121 7.02 13.33 -1.69
C ILE A 121 6.68 12.03 -2.44
N CYS A 122 5.62 11.33 -2.05
CA CYS A 122 5.22 10.08 -2.72
C CYS A 122 4.78 10.34 -4.17
N GLN A 123 3.94 11.35 -4.38
CA GLN A 123 3.46 11.78 -5.70
C GLN A 123 4.60 12.23 -6.63
N PHE A 124 5.61 12.93 -6.10
CA PHE A 124 6.79 13.34 -6.84
C PHE A 124 7.59 12.13 -7.32
N LEU A 125 7.86 11.16 -6.44
CA LEU A 125 8.66 9.98 -6.80
C LEU A 125 7.95 9.08 -7.82
N THR A 126 6.62 8.95 -7.79
CA THR A 126 5.88 8.17 -8.80
C THR A 126 5.94 8.81 -10.19
N ARG A 127 5.81 10.14 -10.26
CA ARG A 127 5.95 10.93 -11.49
C ARG A 127 7.38 10.84 -12.08
N ILE A 128 8.41 10.94 -11.23
CA ILE A 128 9.81 10.77 -11.65
C ILE A 128 10.11 9.32 -12.10
N ALA A 129 9.56 8.31 -11.43
CA ALA A 129 9.71 6.92 -11.83
C ALA A 129 9.08 6.64 -13.22
N ALA A 130 7.97 7.31 -13.54
CA ALA A 130 7.32 7.30 -14.84
C ALA A 130 7.89 8.34 -15.83
N GLY A 131 9.00 9.02 -15.52
CA GLY A 131 9.48 10.19 -16.26
C GLY A 131 9.86 9.99 -17.74
N LYS A 132 9.93 8.74 -18.22
CA LYS A 132 10.12 8.39 -19.66
C LYS A 132 8.87 7.78 -20.32
N THR A 133 7.80 7.55 -19.56
CA THR A 133 6.55 6.92 -19.99
C THR A 133 5.57 8.03 -20.37
N LEU A 134 5.75 8.61 -21.58
CA LEU A 134 4.98 9.79 -22.02
C LEU A 134 3.46 9.53 -22.15
N ASP A 135 3.06 8.26 -22.24
CA ASP A 135 1.69 7.77 -22.20
C ASP A 135 1.08 7.68 -20.79
N ALA A 136 1.85 7.91 -19.72
CA ALA A 136 1.35 7.90 -18.35
C ALA A 136 0.72 9.26 -17.97
N GLN A 137 -0.60 9.26 -17.82
CA GLN A 137 -1.37 10.44 -17.39
C GLN A 137 -1.40 10.57 -15.86
N PHE A 138 -0.97 11.73 -15.34
CA PHE A 138 -1.02 12.07 -13.90
C PHE A 138 -1.96 13.24 -13.57
N GLU A 139 -2.40 13.97 -14.59
CA GLU A 139 -3.16 15.23 -14.46
C GLU A 139 -4.39 15.19 -15.37
N SER A 140 -5.41 16.01 -15.07
CA SER A 140 -6.63 16.09 -15.88
C SER A 140 -6.40 16.68 -17.28
N ASP A 141 -5.32 17.43 -17.48
CA ASP A 141 -4.87 17.87 -18.79
C ASP A 141 -3.92 16.82 -19.38
N GLU A 142 -4.43 16.01 -20.31
CA GLU A 142 -3.72 14.92 -20.99
C GLU A 142 -2.40 15.34 -21.66
N ARG A 143 -2.19 16.65 -21.90
CA ARG A 143 -0.96 17.17 -22.52
C ARG A 143 0.21 17.27 -21.55
N ILE A 144 -0.02 17.16 -20.25
CA ILE A 144 0.98 17.34 -19.20
C ILE A 144 1.75 16.05 -19.00
N THR A 145 3.02 16.06 -19.40
CA THR A 145 3.91 14.90 -19.27
C THR A 145 4.21 14.56 -17.79
N PRO A 146 4.62 13.32 -17.46
CA PRO A 146 5.01 12.95 -16.10
C PRO A 146 6.05 13.87 -15.46
N LEU A 147 7.01 14.41 -16.24
CA LEU A 147 8.05 15.32 -15.72
C LEU A 147 7.54 16.75 -15.50
N GLU A 148 6.59 17.24 -16.30
CA GLU A 148 5.89 18.50 -16.01
C GLU A 148 5.03 18.37 -14.74
N SER A 149 4.31 17.26 -14.62
CA SER A 149 3.55 16.92 -13.41
C SER A 149 4.48 16.80 -12.19
N ALA A 150 5.65 16.19 -12.32
CA ALA A 150 6.67 16.18 -11.26
C ALA A 150 7.14 17.60 -10.87
N LEU A 151 7.30 18.50 -11.85
CA LEU A 151 7.71 19.88 -11.63
C LEU A 151 6.65 20.68 -10.84
N MET A 152 5.37 20.44 -11.08
CA MET A 152 4.27 21.07 -10.34
C MET A 152 4.26 20.62 -8.87
N ILE A 153 4.37 19.31 -8.61
CA ILE A 153 4.48 18.79 -7.24
C ILE A 153 5.77 19.29 -6.56
N TRP A 154 6.89 19.34 -7.27
CA TRP A 154 8.16 19.84 -6.73
C TRP A 154 8.06 21.27 -6.22
N ALA A 155 7.34 22.14 -6.93
CA ALA A 155 7.11 23.53 -6.51
C ALA A 155 6.23 23.67 -5.25
N SER A 156 5.49 22.62 -4.88
CA SER A 156 4.64 22.51 -3.69
C SER A 156 5.31 21.82 -2.50
N ILE A 157 6.45 21.15 -2.71
CA ILE A 157 7.28 20.62 -1.63
C ILE A 157 8.00 21.80 -0.95
N GLU A 158 8.06 21.76 0.38
CA GLU A 158 8.48 22.86 1.24
C GLU A 158 9.88 23.40 0.88
N LYS A 159 9.96 24.73 0.79
CA LYS A 159 11.12 25.48 0.28
C LYS A 159 11.98 25.96 1.44
N GLU A 160 12.74 25.05 2.04
CA GLU A 160 14.07 25.49 2.46
C GLU A 160 14.79 25.90 1.17
N HIS A 161 15.27 27.15 1.09
CA HIS A 161 15.91 27.73 -0.11
C HIS A 161 17.30 27.11 -0.32
N ASP A 162 17.33 25.81 -0.58
CA ASP A 162 18.53 25.03 -0.78
C ASP A 162 18.91 24.96 -2.27
N LYS A 163 20.21 24.83 -2.50
CA LYS A 163 20.78 24.71 -3.84
C LYS A 163 20.34 23.44 -4.56
N LEU A 164 19.91 22.42 -3.81
CA LEU A 164 19.50 21.12 -4.33
C LEU A 164 18.12 21.21 -5.00
N HIS A 165 17.20 22.01 -4.45
CA HIS A 165 15.86 22.24 -4.98
C HIS A 165 15.91 22.95 -6.32
N GLU A 166 16.73 24.01 -6.45
CA GLU A 166 16.98 24.68 -7.73
C GLU A 166 17.70 23.77 -8.74
N GLU A 167 18.69 22.98 -8.31
CA GLU A 167 19.37 22.01 -9.18
C GLU A 167 18.40 20.94 -9.71
N ILE A 168 17.60 20.31 -8.84
CA ILE A 168 16.58 19.33 -9.21
C ILE A 168 15.53 19.96 -10.13
N GLN A 169 15.01 21.15 -9.79
CA GLN A 169 14.00 21.85 -10.58
C GLN A 169 14.51 22.13 -12.01
N ASN A 170 15.73 22.63 -12.15
CA ASN A 170 16.31 22.89 -13.47
C ASN A 170 16.59 21.60 -14.27
N LEU A 171 17.01 20.52 -13.60
CA LEU A 171 17.22 19.23 -14.25
C LEU A 171 15.91 18.61 -14.75
N ILE A 172 14.83 18.69 -13.97
CA ILE A 172 13.49 18.23 -14.41
C ILE A 172 13.02 19.04 -15.62
N LYS A 173 13.16 20.37 -15.62
CA LYS A 173 12.79 21.22 -16.78
C LYS A 173 13.56 20.85 -18.04
N ILE A 174 14.86 20.59 -17.93
CA ILE A 174 15.69 20.15 -19.06
C ILE A 174 15.25 18.76 -19.53
N GLN A 175 15.01 17.83 -18.61
CA GLN A 175 14.70 16.46 -18.94
C GLN A 175 13.27 16.27 -19.49
N ALA A 176 12.29 17.08 -19.07
CA ALA A 176 10.94 17.09 -19.66
C ALA A 176 10.98 17.32 -21.19
N ILE A 177 11.85 18.22 -21.65
CA ILE A 177 12.12 18.45 -23.08
C ILE A 177 12.94 17.31 -23.66
N ALA A 178 14.01 16.89 -22.98
CA ALA A 178 14.93 15.87 -23.49
C ALA A 178 14.23 14.53 -23.77
N VAL A 179 13.33 14.05 -22.90
CA VAL A 179 12.61 12.78 -23.12
C VAL A 179 11.69 12.84 -24.34
N CYS A 180 11.05 13.98 -24.60
CA CYS A 180 10.25 14.18 -25.80
C CYS A 180 11.13 14.18 -27.06
N MET A 181 12.31 14.81 -27.01
CA MET A 181 13.28 14.79 -28.11
C MET A 181 13.93 13.42 -28.33
N GLU A 182 14.19 12.64 -27.27
CA GLU A 182 14.69 11.25 -27.33
C GLU A 182 13.69 10.32 -28.01
N ASN A 183 12.39 10.49 -27.75
CA ASN A 183 11.31 9.75 -28.44
C ASN A 183 11.01 10.26 -29.87
N GLY A 184 11.64 11.35 -30.32
CA GLY A 184 11.38 11.97 -31.63
C GLY A 184 10.12 12.86 -31.68
N ASN A 185 9.48 13.10 -30.55
CA ASN A 185 8.27 13.92 -30.41
C ASN A 185 8.63 15.42 -30.37
N PHE A 186 9.24 15.94 -31.43
CA PHE A 186 9.74 17.32 -31.47
C PHE A 186 8.67 18.40 -31.25
N LYS A 187 7.43 18.16 -31.70
CA LYS A 187 6.30 19.08 -31.48
C LYS A 187 5.89 19.11 -30.00
N GLU A 188 5.87 17.96 -29.35
CA GLU A 188 5.61 17.84 -27.92
C GLU A 188 6.72 18.53 -27.12
N ALA A 189 7.99 18.35 -27.50
CA ALA A 189 9.13 19.04 -26.87
C ALA A 189 9.03 20.57 -26.96
N GLU A 190 8.50 21.10 -28.07
CA GLU A 190 8.22 22.54 -28.26
C GLU A 190 7.04 23.00 -27.38
N GLU A 191 5.95 22.24 -27.34
CA GLU A 191 4.79 22.55 -26.47
C GLU A 191 5.13 22.48 -24.97
N VAL A 192 5.93 21.49 -24.54
CA VAL A 192 6.49 21.37 -23.18
C VAL A 192 7.39 22.57 -22.87
N PHE A 193 8.25 22.98 -23.81
CA PHE A 193 9.09 24.16 -23.64
C PHE A 193 8.24 25.43 -23.44
N GLU A 194 7.20 25.65 -24.23
CA GLU A 194 6.32 26.81 -24.07
C GLU A 194 5.52 26.77 -22.76
N ARG A 195 5.10 25.60 -22.27
CA ARG A 195 4.43 25.50 -20.96
C ARG A 195 5.38 25.77 -19.78
N ILE A 196 6.62 25.31 -19.85
CA ILE A 196 7.62 25.47 -18.77
C ILE A 196 8.27 26.88 -18.80
N PHE A 197 8.51 27.43 -19.98
CA PHE A 197 9.34 28.62 -20.19
C PHE A 197 8.61 29.78 -20.91
N GLY A 198 7.34 29.64 -21.32
CA GLY A 198 6.64 30.61 -22.16
C GLY A 198 6.45 32.01 -21.56
N ASP A 199 6.56 32.15 -20.23
CA ASP A 199 6.60 33.46 -19.56
C ASP A 199 7.77 34.31 -20.13
N PRO A 200 7.49 35.44 -20.81
CA PRO A 200 8.52 36.29 -21.42
C PRO A 200 9.50 36.88 -20.40
N ASP A 201 9.01 37.20 -19.20
CA ASP A 201 9.78 37.88 -18.14
C ASP A 201 10.60 36.89 -17.29
N SER A 202 10.36 35.58 -17.46
CA SER A 202 11.13 34.53 -16.80
C SER A 202 12.56 34.44 -17.36
N HIS A 203 13.51 35.10 -16.69
CA HIS A 203 14.95 34.86 -16.90
C HIS A 203 15.37 33.50 -16.32
N MET A 204 14.94 32.42 -16.96
CA MET A 204 15.34 31.07 -16.57
C MET A 204 16.71 30.70 -17.17
N PRO A 205 17.60 30.08 -16.39
CA PRO A 205 18.83 29.52 -16.95
C PRO A 205 18.46 28.50 -18.05
N PHE A 206 19.32 28.41 -19.07
CA PHE A 206 19.19 27.49 -20.21
C PHE A 206 18.06 27.75 -21.22
N LYS A 207 17.03 28.57 -20.95
CA LYS A 207 15.88 28.84 -21.87
C LYS A 207 16.31 29.06 -23.33
N ARG A 208 17.23 30.00 -23.59
CA ARG A 208 17.76 30.28 -24.95
C ARG A 208 18.52 29.10 -25.56
N LYS A 209 19.23 28.31 -24.76
CA LYS A 209 20.02 27.17 -25.25
C LYS A 209 19.14 25.99 -25.62
N LEU A 210 18.11 25.71 -24.81
CA LEU A 210 17.08 24.71 -25.08
C LEU A 210 16.31 25.05 -26.36
N LEU A 211 15.84 26.30 -26.52
CA LEU A 211 15.15 26.75 -27.73
C LEU A 211 15.94 26.46 -29.01
N ILE A 212 17.24 26.82 -29.02
CA ILE A 212 18.13 26.54 -30.16
C ILE A 212 18.21 25.03 -30.47
N ILE A 213 18.33 24.18 -29.44
CA ILE A 213 18.42 22.73 -29.61
C ILE A 213 17.12 22.14 -30.16
N ILE A 214 15.96 22.58 -29.67
CA ILE A 214 14.63 22.17 -30.15
C ILE A 214 14.45 22.59 -31.61
N SER A 215 14.71 23.86 -31.96
CA SER A 215 14.61 24.35 -33.35
C SER A 215 15.53 23.60 -34.31
N GLN A 216 16.70 23.17 -33.85
CA GLN A 216 17.66 22.38 -34.63
C GLN A 216 17.36 20.87 -34.65
N LYS A 217 16.44 20.40 -33.80
CA LYS A 217 16.12 18.98 -33.56
C LYS A 217 17.35 18.14 -33.19
N ASP A 218 18.31 18.75 -32.49
CA ASP A 218 19.57 18.10 -32.10
C ASP A 218 19.40 17.30 -30.80
N THR A 219 18.74 16.14 -30.89
CA THR A 219 18.49 15.23 -29.76
C THR A 219 19.78 14.78 -29.05
N PHE A 220 20.91 14.71 -29.76
CA PHE A 220 22.18 14.22 -29.20
C PHE A 220 23.13 15.34 -28.74
N HIS A 221 22.66 16.59 -28.75
CA HIS A 221 23.45 17.76 -28.38
C HIS A 221 24.16 17.59 -27.02
N PRO A 222 25.46 17.91 -26.88
CA PRO A 222 26.25 17.70 -25.65
C PRO A 222 25.67 18.29 -24.35
N PHE A 223 24.75 19.25 -24.47
CA PHE A 223 23.97 19.79 -23.36
C PHE A 223 23.16 18.70 -22.62
N PHE A 224 22.46 17.82 -23.33
CA PHE A 224 21.70 16.72 -22.71
C PHE A 224 22.61 15.61 -22.16
N GLN A 225 23.84 15.50 -22.65
CA GLN A 225 24.85 14.59 -22.09
C GLN A 225 25.32 15.09 -20.71
N HIS A 226 25.53 16.41 -20.56
CA HIS A 226 25.88 17.02 -19.29
C HIS A 226 24.71 17.03 -18.30
N PHE A 227 23.54 17.53 -18.74
CA PHE A 227 22.31 17.58 -17.96
C PHE A 227 21.44 16.33 -18.19
N SER A 228 22.04 15.14 -18.08
CA SER A 228 21.39 13.86 -18.45
C SER A 228 20.33 13.38 -17.45
N TYR A 229 19.47 12.46 -17.89
CA TYR A 229 18.48 11.79 -17.04
C TYR A 229 19.14 11.14 -15.82
N ASN A 230 20.31 10.52 -16.00
CA ASN A 230 21.08 9.94 -14.89
C ASN A 230 21.53 11.02 -13.89
N HIS A 231 21.98 12.19 -14.37
CA HIS A 231 22.36 13.29 -13.49
C HIS A 231 21.17 13.84 -12.69
N MET A 232 19.99 13.96 -13.32
CA MET A 232 18.72 14.26 -12.64
C MET A 232 18.41 13.22 -11.56
N MET A 233 18.47 11.93 -11.89
CA MET A 233 18.18 10.85 -10.95
C MET A 233 19.14 10.82 -9.75
N GLU A 234 20.44 11.08 -9.92
CA GLU A 234 21.39 11.14 -8.79
C GLU A 234 21.13 12.35 -7.86
N LYS A 235 20.70 13.49 -8.40
CA LYS A 235 20.27 14.64 -7.58
C LYS A 235 18.98 14.32 -6.81
N ILE A 236 18.00 13.70 -7.46
CA ILE A 236 16.76 13.27 -6.80
C ILE A 236 17.04 12.18 -5.73
N LYS A 237 17.95 11.23 -5.98
CA LYS A 237 18.42 10.27 -4.95
C LYS A 237 19.09 10.97 -3.77
N SER A 238 19.80 12.07 -4.01
CA SER A 238 20.40 12.89 -2.94
C SER A 238 19.32 13.49 -2.04
N TYR A 239 18.26 14.06 -2.63
CA TYR A 239 17.08 14.53 -1.89
C TYR A 239 16.36 13.39 -1.15
N VAL A 240 16.17 12.23 -1.81
CA VAL A 240 15.58 11.05 -1.19
C VAL A 240 16.39 10.61 0.04
N ASN A 241 17.72 10.69 0.01
CA ASN A 241 18.53 10.40 1.21
C ASN A 241 18.26 11.39 2.36
N CYS A 242 17.98 12.66 2.09
CA CYS A 242 17.54 13.63 3.12
C CYS A 242 16.21 13.19 3.75
N VAL A 243 15.21 12.84 2.92
CA VAL A 243 13.91 12.32 3.39
C VAL A 243 14.06 11.01 4.18
N LEU A 244 14.93 10.09 3.72
CA LEU A 244 15.22 8.84 4.42
C LEU A 244 15.83 9.10 5.81
N ASN A 245 16.74 10.07 5.92
CA ASN A 245 17.35 10.44 7.20
C ASN A 245 16.30 11.03 8.16
N GLU A 246 15.49 11.99 7.70
CA GLU A 246 14.38 12.59 8.45
C GLU A 246 13.41 11.50 8.97
N LYS A 247 12.85 10.71 8.05
CA LYS A 247 11.79 9.72 8.35
C LYS A 247 12.30 8.41 8.94
N SER A 248 13.61 8.13 8.93
CA SER A 248 14.18 6.93 9.59
C SER A 248 13.79 6.81 11.07
N SER A 249 13.51 7.96 11.70
CA SER A 249 13.22 8.08 13.12
C SER A 249 11.71 8.09 13.45
N THR A 250 10.84 7.81 12.48
CA THR A 250 9.38 7.71 12.66
C THR A 250 8.97 6.53 13.54
N PHE A 251 7.75 6.59 14.11
CA PHE A 251 7.31 5.66 15.17
C PHE A 251 7.38 4.18 14.75
N LEU A 252 6.70 3.79 13.66
CA LEU A 252 6.68 2.39 13.22
C LEU A 252 8.07 1.86 12.85
N MET A 253 8.91 2.68 12.21
CA MET A 253 10.28 2.28 11.86
C MET A 253 11.14 2.07 13.12
N LYS A 254 11.06 2.98 14.11
CA LYS A 254 11.73 2.80 15.41
C LYS A 254 11.22 1.56 16.16
N ALA A 255 9.91 1.35 16.20
CA ALA A 255 9.30 0.22 16.90
C ALA A 255 9.72 -1.12 16.25
N ALA A 256 9.61 -1.24 14.93
CA ALA A 256 10.04 -2.42 14.18
C ALA A 256 11.54 -2.70 14.36
N THR A 257 12.37 -1.66 14.31
CA THR A 257 13.83 -1.79 14.51
C THR A 257 14.16 -2.35 15.90
N LYS A 258 13.55 -1.81 16.97
CA LYS A 258 13.72 -2.33 18.35
C LYS A 258 13.29 -3.79 18.49
N VAL A 259 12.22 -4.21 17.81
CA VAL A 259 11.78 -5.62 17.82
C VAL A 259 12.83 -6.52 17.15
N VAL A 260 13.42 -6.09 16.03
CA VAL A 260 14.50 -6.82 15.35
C VAL A 260 15.77 -6.89 16.22
N GLU A 261 16.17 -5.79 16.85
CA GLU A 261 17.31 -5.73 17.77
C GLU A 261 17.11 -6.67 18.98
N SER A 262 15.92 -6.66 19.60
CA SER A 262 15.57 -7.55 20.71
C SER A 262 15.59 -9.04 20.33
N LYS A 263 15.20 -9.38 19.10
CA LYS A 263 15.30 -10.75 18.58
C LYS A 263 16.76 -11.15 18.37
N ARG A 264 17.57 -10.30 17.75
CA ARG A 264 19.01 -10.55 17.52
C ARG A 264 19.83 -10.66 18.80
N ALA A 265 19.50 -9.87 19.82
CA ALA A 265 20.14 -9.96 21.13
C ALA A 265 19.92 -11.34 21.79
N ARG A 266 18.70 -11.89 21.66
CA ARG A 266 18.36 -13.23 22.17
C ARG A 266 19.11 -14.34 21.45
N THR A 267 19.12 -14.36 20.12
CA THR A 267 19.84 -15.40 19.35
C THR A 267 21.35 -15.37 19.64
N THR A 268 21.95 -14.18 19.73
CA THR A 268 23.38 -14.02 20.07
C THR A 268 23.72 -14.45 21.51
N SER A 269 22.72 -14.56 22.40
CA SER A 269 22.92 -15.09 23.76
C SER A 269 22.84 -16.62 23.82
N GLN A 270 22.00 -17.27 23.00
CA GLN A 270 21.96 -18.74 22.90
C GLN A 270 23.25 -19.31 22.27
N ASP A 271 23.80 -18.66 21.23
CA ASP A 271 25.07 -19.03 20.58
C ASP A 271 26.28 -19.05 21.55
N LYS A 272 26.18 -18.40 22.72
CA LYS A 272 27.23 -18.41 23.76
C LYS A 272 27.04 -19.46 24.84
N THR A 273 25.92 -20.18 24.83
CA THR A 273 25.62 -21.26 25.79
C THR A 273 25.69 -22.64 25.14
N ASN A 274 25.44 -22.74 23.83
CA ASN A 274 25.47 -24.00 23.09
C ASN A 274 26.89 -24.41 22.62
N SER A 275 27.81 -24.53 23.58
CA SER A 275 29.02 -25.33 23.43
C SER A 275 28.95 -26.57 24.31
N ASN A 276 27.88 -27.35 24.14
CA ASN A 276 27.87 -28.82 24.09
C ASN A 276 26.46 -29.33 23.77
N ASP A 277 26.42 -30.49 23.12
CA ASP A 277 25.27 -31.40 22.94
C ASP A 277 24.13 -31.03 21.96
N THR A 278 24.35 -31.52 20.73
CA THR A 278 23.40 -32.24 19.87
C THR A 278 22.34 -31.46 19.07
N GLU A 279 22.33 -31.79 17.78
CA GLU A 279 21.42 -31.33 16.71
C GLU A 279 19.93 -31.43 17.06
N LEU A 280 19.20 -30.30 17.00
CA LEU A 280 17.79 -30.21 16.55
C LEU A 280 17.28 -28.73 16.56
N GLU A 281 17.85 -27.86 15.73
CA GLU A 281 17.29 -26.52 15.45
C GLU A 281 17.08 -26.30 13.94
N THR A 282 15.97 -26.78 13.38
CA THR A 282 15.40 -26.28 12.11
C THR A 282 13.98 -26.81 11.89
N GLU A 283 12.95 -26.03 12.24
CA GLU A 283 11.59 -26.06 11.63
C GLU A 283 10.69 -24.96 12.23
N ALA A 284 10.62 -24.87 13.57
CA ALA A 284 9.64 -24.04 14.28
C ALA A 284 9.64 -22.53 13.94
N ASN A 285 10.81 -21.93 13.68
CA ASN A 285 10.89 -20.48 13.40
C ASN A 285 10.44 -20.08 11.99
N LEU A 286 10.56 -20.97 11.00
CA LEU A 286 9.98 -20.77 9.66
C LEU A 286 8.46 -20.93 9.72
N ASP A 287 8.02 -22.00 10.39
CA ASP A 287 6.62 -22.35 10.61
C ASP A 287 5.81 -21.23 11.30
N ILE A 288 6.33 -20.58 12.34
CA ILE A 288 5.65 -19.43 12.99
C ILE A 288 5.45 -18.27 12.00
N GLY A 289 6.48 -17.88 11.26
CA GLY A 289 6.38 -16.77 10.29
C GLY A 289 5.40 -17.07 9.15
N GLN A 290 5.41 -18.32 8.67
CA GLN A 290 4.54 -18.79 7.59
C GLN A 290 3.08 -18.91 8.06
N ARG A 291 2.84 -19.37 9.29
CA ARG A 291 1.51 -19.39 9.92
C ARG A 291 0.91 -18.00 10.08
N PHE A 292 1.68 -16.99 10.50
CA PHE A 292 1.17 -15.62 10.60
C PHE A 292 0.73 -15.05 9.25
N VAL A 293 1.52 -15.25 8.20
CA VAL A 293 1.16 -14.79 6.84
C VAL A 293 -0.03 -15.57 6.29
N SER A 294 -0.05 -16.90 6.44
CA SER A 294 -1.18 -17.73 6.01
C SER A 294 -2.47 -17.42 6.76
N SER A 295 -2.41 -17.18 8.07
CA SER A 295 -3.59 -16.83 8.89
C SER A 295 -4.13 -15.43 8.54
N LEU A 296 -3.24 -14.45 8.28
CA LEU A 296 -3.66 -13.12 7.81
C LEU A 296 -4.31 -13.18 6.42
N ILE A 297 -3.75 -13.98 5.49
CA ILE A 297 -4.35 -14.20 4.17
C ILE A 297 -5.70 -14.90 4.31
N TYR A 298 -5.83 -15.90 5.18
CA TYR A 298 -7.08 -16.61 5.43
C TYR A 298 -8.17 -15.68 5.99
N PHE A 299 -7.79 -14.86 6.99
CA PHE A 299 -8.68 -13.86 7.61
C PHE A 299 -9.19 -12.85 6.58
N MET A 300 -8.29 -12.24 5.78
CA MET A 300 -8.68 -11.33 4.69
C MET A 300 -9.49 -12.02 3.58
N SER A 301 -9.33 -13.34 3.37
CA SER A 301 -10.02 -14.08 2.32
C SER A 301 -11.39 -14.63 2.74
N HIS A 302 -11.73 -14.63 4.03
CA HIS A 302 -12.99 -15.18 4.55
C HIS A 302 -13.86 -14.16 5.30
N GLU A 303 -13.27 -13.17 5.99
CA GLU A 303 -14.08 -12.13 6.67
C GLU A 303 -14.34 -10.89 5.81
N CYS A 304 -13.39 -10.47 4.96
CA CYS A 304 -13.59 -9.34 4.03
C CYS A 304 -14.40 -9.71 2.77
N ASN A 305 -15.32 -10.67 2.86
CA ASN A 305 -16.20 -11.05 1.75
C ASN A 305 -17.40 -10.09 1.61
N ILE A 306 -17.12 -8.78 1.57
CA ILE A 306 -18.09 -7.75 1.20
C ILE A 306 -18.26 -7.81 -0.32
N TYR A 307 -19.23 -8.63 -0.73
CA TYR A 307 -19.95 -8.62 -2.01
C TYR A 307 -19.40 -7.70 -3.11
N VAL A 308 -18.60 -8.28 -4.01
CA VAL A 308 -18.56 -7.79 -5.40
C VAL A 308 -19.76 -8.40 -6.13
N LYS A 309 -20.69 -7.54 -6.56
CA LYS A 309 -21.80 -7.90 -7.45
C LYS A 309 -22.14 -6.73 -8.37
#